data_AF-A0A968PYA2-F1
#
_entry.id   AF-A0A968PYA2-F1
#
_cell.length_a   1.000
_cell.length_b   1.000
_cell.length_c   1.000
_cell.angle_alpha   90.00
_cell.angle_beta   90.00
_cell.angle_gamma   90.00
#
_symmetry.space_group_name_H-M   'P 1'
#
loop_
_entity.id
_entity.type
_entity.pdbx_description
1 polymer ?
#
loop_
_entity_poly.entity_id
_entity_poly.type
_entity_poly.pdbx_seq_one_letter_code
_entity_poly.pdbx_strand_id
1 'polypeptide(L)'
;MSLPHKAAQLKVTFDLPQAYRTSNQVDRLMNYQDRILYAMQYFHGTLDAAKQGLRAMALLWNFHPYCRKVQAMEPHSMSPFEDLNGFRYHDNWLRNFLIASSLNGRGTAKPIKHKLE
;
A
#
# COMPACT_ATOMS: atom_id res chain seq x y z
N MET A 1 20.08 -8.09 6.85
CA MET A 1 20.40 -7.25 8.04
C MET A 1 19.50 -7.68 9.16
N SER A 2 20.01 -8.31 10.23
CA SER A 2 19.17 -8.77 11.34
C SER A 2 18.90 -7.63 12.32
N LEU A 3 17.65 -7.50 12.76
CA LEU A 3 17.15 -6.55 13.76
C LEU A 3 17.96 -6.44 15.08
N PRO A 4 18.64 -7.48 15.61
CA PRO A 4 19.32 -7.41 16.90
C PRO A 4 20.41 -6.34 17.00
N HIS A 5 21.18 -6.11 15.92
CA HIS A 5 22.31 -5.17 15.95
C HIS A 5 21.90 -3.70 16.05
N LYS A 6 20.63 -3.37 15.78
CA LYS A 6 20.07 -2.02 15.90
C LYS A 6 19.26 -1.81 17.19
N ALA A 7 19.13 -2.85 18.02
CA ALA A 7 18.28 -2.81 19.22
C ALA A 7 18.65 -1.68 20.18
N ALA A 8 19.95 -1.42 20.40
CA ALA A 8 20.42 -0.34 21.27
C ALA A 8 19.99 1.06 20.75
N GLN A 9 20.01 1.27 19.44
CA GLN A 9 19.61 2.55 18.82
C GLN A 9 18.10 2.75 18.87
N LEU A 10 17.33 1.67 18.68
CA LEU A 10 15.87 1.68 18.79
C LEU A 10 15.41 1.81 20.25
N LYS A 11 16.24 1.43 21.23
CA LYS A 11 15.88 1.54 22.66
C LYS A 11 15.68 2.99 23.10
N VAL A 12 16.46 3.91 22.53
CA VAL A 12 16.40 5.36 22.84
C VAL A 12 15.01 5.95 22.57
N THR A 13 14.25 5.39 21.62
CA THR A 13 12.90 5.89 21.34
C THR A 13 11.90 5.54 22.44
N PHE A 14 12.17 4.55 23.29
CA PHE A 14 11.27 4.23 24.42
C PHE A 14 11.32 5.29 25.53
N ASP A 15 12.40 6.07 25.61
CA ASP A 15 12.58 7.16 26.57
C ASP A 15 11.82 8.43 26.15
N LEU A 16 11.35 8.52 24.90
CA LEU A 16 10.56 9.64 24.41
C LEU A 16 9.06 9.39 24.71
N PRO A 17 8.39 10.22 25.53
CA PRO A 17 7.01 9.98 25.94
C PRO A 17 6.01 10.04 24.78
N GLN A 18 6.30 10.83 23.73
CA GLN A 18 5.49 10.89 22.52
C GLN A 18 5.84 9.84 21.44
N ALA A 19 6.85 9.00 21.64
CA ALA A 19 7.23 8.04 20.63
C ALA A 19 6.20 6.90 20.53
N TYR A 20 5.88 6.52 19.29
CA TYR A 20 4.94 5.45 19.01
C TYR A 20 5.52 4.11 19.50
N ARG A 21 4.95 3.56 20.57
CA ARG A 21 5.49 2.36 21.24
C ARG A 21 5.14 1.05 20.57
N THR A 22 4.29 1.06 19.55
CA THR A 22 3.85 -0.17 18.88
C THR A 22 4.16 -0.10 17.39
N SER A 23 5.05 -0.99 16.95
CA SER A 23 5.32 -1.30 15.55
C SER A 23 4.16 -2.05 14.88
N ASN A 24 3.06 -2.29 15.60
CA ASN A 24 1.92 -3.09 15.15
C ASN A 24 1.40 -2.74 13.75
N GLN A 25 1.39 -1.46 13.37
CA GLN A 25 0.96 -1.06 12.03
C GLN A 25 1.95 -1.54 10.94
N VAL A 26 3.25 -1.43 11.20
CA VAL A 26 4.31 -1.94 10.34
C VAL A 26 4.31 -3.46 10.34
N ASP A 27 4.18 -4.10 11.49
CA ASP A 27 4.20 -5.56 11.61
C ASP A 27 3.02 -6.20 10.86
N ARG A 28 1.84 -5.58 10.89
CA ARG A 28 0.67 -6.04 10.10
C ARG A 28 0.95 -6.00 8.61
N LEU A 29 1.58 -4.91 8.12
CA LEU A 29 1.96 -4.79 6.72
C LEU A 29 3.02 -5.84 6.34
N MET A 30 4.06 -6.02 7.17
CA MET A 30 5.12 -6.98 6.93
C MET A 30 4.60 -8.42 6.92
N ASN A 31 3.72 -8.77 7.87
CA ASN A 31 3.07 -10.09 7.91
C ASN A 31 2.17 -10.34 6.70
N TYR A 32 1.44 -9.31 6.24
CA TYR A 32 0.64 -9.40 5.00
C TYR A 32 1.54 -9.65 3.79
N GLN A 33 2.64 -8.90 3.67
CA GLN A 33 3.59 -9.04 2.57
C GLN A 33 4.26 -10.41 2.57
N ASP A 34 4.71 -10.89 3.73
CA ASP A 34 5.35 -12.20 3.88
C ASP A 34 4.43 -13.35 3.44
N ARG A 35 3.15 -13.32 3.84
CA ARG A 35 2.18 -14.37 3.45
C ARG A 35 1.94 -14.43 1.94
N ILE A 36 1.88 -13.28 1.28
CA ILE A 36 1.70 -13.23 -0.18
C ILE A 36 2.98 -13.67 -0.88
N LEU A 37 4.14 -13.20 -0.43
CA LEU A 37 5.42 -13.62 -0.98
C LEU A 37 5.57 -15.14 -0.85
N TYR A 38 5.30 -15.70 0.32
CA TYR A 38 5.31 -17.14 0.52
C TYR A 38 4.40 -17.89 -0.47
N ALA A 39 3.16 -17.44 -0.65
CA ALA A 39 2.22 -18.02 -1.61
C ALA A 39 2.70 -17.93 -3.08
N MET A 40 3.47 -16.90 -3.41
CA MET A 40 4.09 -16.70 -4.73
C MET A 40 5.45 -17.40 -4.89
N GLN A 41 5.87 -18.23 -3.92
CA GLN A 41 7.22 -18.81 -3.87
C GLN A 41 8.32 -17.73 -3.84
N TYR A 42 8.05 -16.66 -3.11
CA TYR A 42 8.85 -15.46 -2.95
C TYR A 42 9.14 -14.78 -4.30
N PHE A 43 10.41 -14.71 -4.68
CA PHE A 43 10.86 -14.05 -5.91
C PHE A 43 11.20 -15.05 -7.00
N HIS A 44 10.49 -16.18 -7.04
CA HIS A 44 10.68 -17.16 -8.10
C HIS A 44 10.30 -16.57 -9.47
N GLY A 45 11.12 -16.82 -10.48
CA GLY A 45 10.96 -16.26 -11.83
C GLY A 45 11.92 -15.11 -12.11
N THR A 46 11.42 -14.03 -12.74
CA THR A 46 12.24 -12.90 -13.18
C THR A 46 12.16 -11.72 -12.22
N LEU A 47 13.20 -10.86 -12.23
CA LEU A 47 13.22 -9.63 -11.45
C LEU A 47 12.03 -8.71 -11.78
N ASP A 48 11.61 -8.67 -13.04
CA ASP A 48 10.48 -7.83 -13.47
C ASP A 48 9.15 -8.36 -12.92
N ALA A 49 8.95 -9.68 -12.90
CA ALA A 49 7.79 -10.29 -12.25
C ALA A 49 7.77 -10.00 -10.75
N ALA A 50 8.92 -10.09 -10.07
CA ALA A 50 9.05 -9.74 -8.66
C ALA A 50 8.71 -8.27 -8.39
N LYS A 51 9.23 -7.33 -9.19
CA LYS A 51 8.89 -5.90 -9.11
C LYS A 51 7.40 -5.65 -9.32
N GLN A 52 6.80 -6.30 -10.31
CA GLN A 52 5.38 -6.15 -10.61
C GLN A 52 4.50 -6.70 -9.47
N GLY A 53 4.87 -7.86 -8.90
CA GLY A 53 4.20 -8.44 -7.74
C GLY A 53 4.24 -7.51 -6.53
N LEU A 54 5.44 -7.03 -6.15
CA LEU A 54 5.60 -6.09 -5.04
C LEU A 54 4.84 -4.77 -5.27
N ARG A 55 4.85 -4.24 -6.49
CA ARG A 55 4.06 -3.05 -6.85
C ARG A 55 2.56 -3.31 -6.69
N ALA A 56 2.06 -4.44 -7.17
CA ALA A 56 0.66 -4.80 -7.04
C ALA A 56 0.24 -4.91 -5.56
N MET A 57 1.07 -5.54 -4.73
CA MET A 57 0.85 -5.65 -3.29
C MET A 57 0.78 -4.28 -2.60
N ALA A 58 1.70 -3.37 -2.95
CA ALA A 58 1.73 -2.01 -2.40
C ALA A 58 0.50 -1.19 -2.83
N LEU A 59 0.07 -1.30 -4.09
CA LEU A 59 -1.15 -0.64 -4.57
C LEU A 59 -2.38 -1.18 -3.85
N LEU A 60 -2.50 -2.50 -3.73
CA LEU A 60 -3.62 -3.11 -3.03
C LEU A 60 -3.65 -2.68 -1.55
N TRP A 61 -2.49 -2.64 -0.89
CA TRP A 61 -2.40 -2.17 0.49
C TRP A 61 -2.87 -0.71 0.66
N ASN A 62 -2.50 0.19 -0.26
CA ASN A 62 -2.82 1.61 -0.13
C ASN A 62 -4.27 1.95 -0.49
N PHE A 63 -4.87 1.22 -1.42
CA PHE A 63 -6.20 1.52 -1.95
C PHE A 63 -7.31 0.61 -1.43
N HIS A 64 -7.00 -0.45 -0.66
CA HIS A 64 -8.06 -1.25 -0.05
C HIS A 64 -8.87 -0.40 0.93
N PRO A 65 -10.19 -0.61 1.01
CA PRO A 65 -11.00 0.10 1.96
C PRO A 65 -10.68 -0.35 3.38
N TYR A 66 -10.76 0.55 4.35
CA TYR A 66 -10.76 0.17 5.76
C TYR A 66 -11.98 -0.67 6.12
N CYS A 67 -11.98 -1.28 7.31
CA CYS A 67 -13.20 -1.93 7.79
C CYS A 67 -14.28 -0.89 8.11
N ARG A 68 -15.56 -1.27 8.01
CA ARG A 68 -16.71 -0.37 8.24
C ARG A 68 -16.62 0.39 9.56
N LYS A 69 -16.05 -0.23 10.60
CA LYS A 69 -15.85 0.40 11.91
C LYS A 69 -14.94 1.61 11.84
N VAL A 70 -13.85 1.52 11.09
CA VAL A 70 -12.87 2.62 10.95
C VAL A 70 -13.44 3.71 10.03
N GLN A 71 -14.15 3.33 8.96
CA GLN A 71 -14.80 4.29 8.06
C GLN A 71 -15.85 5.17 8.76
N ALA A 72 -16.45 4.68 9.85
CA ALA A 72 -17.44 5.42 10.64
C ALA A 72 -16.82 6.32 11.73
N MET A 73 -15.50 6.29 11.92
CA MET A 73 -14.80 7.15 12.87
C MET A 73 -14.39 8.46 12.20
N GLU A 74 -14.42 9.57 12.96
CA GLU A 74 -13.86 10.84 12.51
C GLU A 74 -12.33 10.86 12.69
N PRO A 75 -11.55 11.34 11.70
CA PRO A 75 -11.98 11.82 10.39
C PRO A 75 -12.37 10.66 9.46
N HIS A 76 -13.45 10.85 8.69
CA HIS A 76 -13.94 9.86 7.74
C HIS A 76 -12.89 9.61 6.66
N SER A 77 -12.29 8.41 6.67
CA SER A 77 -11.33 7.99 5.67
C SER A 77 -11.65 6.60 5.15
N MET A 78 -11.49 6.43 3.84
CA MET A 78 -11.80 5.18 3.17
C MET A 78 -10.57 4.28 3.05
N SER A 79 -9.36 4.82 2.92
CA SER A 79 -8.16 4.00 2.70
C SER A 79 -6.86 4.68 3.18
N PRO A 80 -5.76 3.92 3.36
CA PRO A 80 -4.45 4.48 3.72
C PRO A 80 -3.94 5.54 2.74
N PHE A 81 -4.25 5.40 1.44
CA PHE A 81 -3.93 6.41 0.43
C PHE A 81 -4.58 7.76 0.76
N GLU A 82 -5.87 7.77 1.13
CA GLU A 82 -6.59 9.01 1.43
C GLU A 82 -6.03 9.66 2.70
N ASP A 83 -5.72 8.88 3.73
CA ASP A 83 -5.08 9.38 4.97
C ASP A 83 -3.75 10.06 4.71
N LEU A 84 -2.89 9.43 3.90
CA LEU A 84 -1.54 9.91 3.65
C LEU A 84 -1.52 11.12 2.71
N ASN A 85 -2.43 11.17 1.73
CA ASN A 85 -2.42 12.19 0.67
C ASN A 85 -3.41 13.32 0.91
N GLY A 86 -4.45 13.12 1.73
CA GLY A 86 -5.53 14.07 1.95
C GLY A 86 -6.51 14.21 0.79
N PHE A 87 -6.46 13.33 -0.21
CA PHE A 87 -7.39 13.31 -1.34
C PHE A 87 -7.65 11.89 -1.86
N ARG A 88 -8.72 11.74 -2.66
CA ARG A 88 -9.06 10.52 -3.42
C ARG A 88 -9.49 10.87 -4.84
N TYR A 89 -9.31 9.94 -5.78
CA TYR A 89 -9.71 10.18 -7.19
C TYR A 89 -11.22 10.04 -7.43
N HIS A 90 -11.88 9.15 -6.68
CA HIS A 90 -13.29 8.79 -6.80
C HIS A 90 -13.82 8.20 -5.48
N ASP A 91 -15.13 8.23 -5.27
CA ASP A 91 -15.77 7.64 -4.07
C ASP A 91 -15.77 6.10 -4.06
N ASN A 92 -15.50 5.48 -5.21
CA ASN A 92 -15.43 4.04 -5.34
C ASN A 92 -13.96 3.60 -5.24
N TRP A 93 -13.62 2.88 -4.18
CA TRP A 93 -12.26 2.43 -3.90
C TRP A 93 -11.64 1.63 -5.05
N LEU A 94 -12.43 0.79 -5.74
CA LEU A 94 -11.94 -0.03 -6.84
C LEU A 94 -11.53 0.84 -8.02
N ARG A 95 -12.26 1.94 -8.26
CA ARG A 95 -11.91 2.91 -9.30
C ARG A 95 -10.60 3.63 -8.97
N ASN A 96 -10.36 3.98 -7.70
CA ASN A 96 -9.08 4.54 -7.27
C ASN A 96 -7.92 3.58 -7.51
N PHE A 97 -8.11 2.30 -7.16
CA PHE A 97 -7.12 1.24 -7.40
C PHE A 97 -6.84 1.05 -8.90
N LEU A 98 -7.87 1.01 -9.74
CA LEU A 98 -7.71 0.89 -11.19
C LEU A 98 -7.00 2.08 -11.81
N ILE A 99 -7.30 3.30 -11.36
CA ILE A 99 -6.60 4.52 -11.81
C ILE A 99 -5.11 4.43 -11.46
N ALA A 100 -4.78 4.08 -10.21
CA ALA A 100 -3.40 4.01 -9.73
C ALA A 100 -2.60 2.83 -10.30
N SER A 101 -3.27 1.71 -10.62
CA SER A 101 -2.66 0.55 -11.27
C SER A 101 -2.53 0.71 -12.78
N SER A 102 -3.36 1.56 -13.40
CA SER A 102 -3.16 1.95 -14.78
C SER A 102 -1.78 2.60 -14.92
N LEU A 103 -0.98 2.15 -15.88
CA LEU A 103 0.42 2.51 -16.08
C LEU A 103 0.64 3.98 -16.50
N ASN A 104 -0.19 4.93 -16.08
CA ASN A 104 -0.17 6.33 -16.50
C ASN A 104 -0.05 6.46 -18.05
N GLY A 105 -0.83 5.67 -18.79
CA GLY A 105 -0.85 5.75 -20.25
C GLY A 105 0.45 5.34 -20.96
N ARG A 106 1.39 4.62 -20.31
CA ARG A 106 2.60 4.08 -20.98
C ARG A 106 2.37 2.76 -21.72
N GLY A 107 1.12 2.35 -21.91
CA GLY A 107 0.80 1.50 -23.04
C GLY A 107 0.81 2.38 -24.27
N THR A 108 1.53 1.98 -25.31
CA THR A 108 1.41 2.49 -26.69
C THR A 108 -0.01 2.23 -27.26
N ALA A 109 -1.05 2.67 -26.56
CA ALA A 109 -2.42 2.56 -27.00
C ALA A 109 -2.66 3.70 -28.00
N LYS A 110 -2.83 3.34 -29.28
CA LYS A 110 -3.32 4.27 -30.30
C LYS A 110 -4.57 4.98 -29.76
N PRO A 111 -4.68 6.32 -29.93
CA PRO A 111 -5.85 7.04 -29.46
C PRO A 111 -7.11 6.49 -30.13
N ILE A 112 -8.03 5.99 -29.33
CA ILE A 112 -9.38 5.65 -29.80
C ILE A 112 -10.07 6.98 -30.06
N LYS A 113 -10.21 7.34 -31.34
CA LYS A 113 -11.00 8.49 -31.77
C LYS A 113 -12.47 8.19 -31.50
N HIS A 114 -12.96 8.55 -30.33
CA HIS A 114 -14.40 8.76 -30.19
C HIS A 114 -14.71 10.16 -30.73
N LYS A 115 -15.30 10.20 -31.93
CA LYS A 115 -16.06 11.37 -32.38
C LYS A 115 -17.29 11.45 -31.48
N LEU A 116 -17.40 12.54 -30.73
CA LEU A 116 -18.67 12.99 -30.18
C LEU A 116 -19.25 13.92 -31.25
N GLU A 117 -20.28 13.42 -31.94
CA GLU A 117 -21.27 14.26 -32.62
C GLU A 117 -22.28 14.77 -31.59
#